data_AF-A0AAE5XK51-F1
#
_entry.id   AF-A0AAE5XK51-F1
#
_cell.length_a   1.000
_cell.length_b   1.000
_cell.length_c   1.000
_cell.angle_alpha   90.00
_cell.angle_beta   90.00
_cell.angle_gamma   90.00
#
_symmetry.space_group_name_H-M   'P 1'
#
loop_
_entity.id
_entity.type
_entity.pdbx_description
1 polymer ?
#
loop_
_entity_poly.entity_id
_entity_poly.type
_entity_poly.pdbx_seq_one_letter_code
_entity_poly.pdbx_strand_id
1 'polypeptide(L)'
;MGQEPTNQKKHEYRQDCRVNIIRLKEKLASEDIDDIYDALIDIGKTDCYELMEDVRRFLQHPEPDLQRAAIMVLGTCWSIPDFKHELIPLMNKGEDDDVRATALINWVGYYAGTKDPAVLLTLNDLLRDKTEDLFVRMEALRGIARVAQTDIDEKLMRELERASSYAGFESLIPWDWVDKLSERTS
;
A
#
# COMPACT_ATOMS: atom_id res chain seq x y z
N MET A 1 6.91 -32.74 -8.74
CA MET A 1 5.57 -32.11 -8.80
C MET A 1 5.22 -31.66 -7.39
N GLY A 2 5.74 -30.49 -6.99
CA GLY A 2 5.42 -29.90 -5.70
C GLY A 2 4.18 -29.04 -5.88
N GLN A 3 3.12 -29.34 -5.12
CA GLN A 3 1.90 -28.54 -5.12
C GLN A 3 2.21 -27.16 -4.50
N GLU A 4 1.82 -26.10 -5.20
CA GLU A 4 1.79 -24.75 -4.67
C GLU A 4 0.85 -24.68 -3.46
N PRO A 5 1.19 -23.96 -2.39
CA PRO A 5 0.27 -23.74 -1.29
C PRO A 5 -0.87 -22.84 -1.77
N THR A 6 -2.07 -23.41 -1.88
CA THR A 6 -3.30 -22.69 -2.22
C THR A 6 -3.55 -21.57 -1.21
N ASN A 7 -3.97 -20.42 -1.74
CA ASN A 7 -4.28 -19.15 -1.08
C ASN A 7 -5.52 -19.22 -0.13
N GLN A 8 -5.81 -20.41 0.41
CA GLN A 8 -7.09 -20.79 1.00
C GLN A 8 -7.18 -20.52 2.52
N LYS A 9 -6.07 -20.15 3.17
CA LYS A 9 -6.01 -19.95 4.63
C LYS A 9 -6.33 -18.52 5.13
N LYS A 10 -6.58 -17.55 4.24
CA LYS A 10 -6.88 -16.16 4.66
C LYS A 10 -8.38 -15.86 4.87
N HIS A 11 -9.28 -16.80 4.60
CA HIS A 11 -10.73 -16.57 4.67
C HIS A 11 -11.41 -17.07 5.96
N GLU A 12 -10.69 -17.72 6.89
CA GLU A 12 -11.32 -18.42 8.03
C GLU A 12 -11.85 -17.51 9.18
N TYR A 13 -11.66 -16.19 9.13
CA TYR A 13 -12.05 -15.27 10.22
C TYR A 13 -12.91 -14.07 9.81
N ARG A 14 -13.41 -14.01 8.57
CA ARG A 14 -14.26 -12.88 8.16
C ARG A 14 -15.68 -13.08 8.66
N GLN A 15 -16.17 -12.11 9.43
CA GLN A 15 -17.53 -12.13 9.97
C GLN A 15 -18.53 -11.72 8.87
N ASP A 16 -19.66 -12.42 8.78
CA ASP A 16 -20.75 -12.08 7.87
C ASP A 16 -21.30 -10.68 8.21
N CYS A 17 -21.16 -9.76 7.26
CA CYS A 17 -21.56 -8.36 7.36
C CYS A 17 -23.08 -8.17 7.51
N ARG A 18 -23.88 -9.15 7.06
CA ARG A 18 -25.35 -9.03 6.94
C ARG A 18 -26.03 -8.62 8.24
N VAL A 19 -25.40 -8.85 9.39
CA VAL A 19 -25.96 -8.52 10.69
C VAL A 19 -25.96 -7.01 10.98
N ASN A 20 -25.11 -6.18 10.33
CA ASN A 20 -24.91 -4.78 10.74
C ASN A 20 -24.75 -3.73 9.61
N ILE A 21 -25.08 -4.03 8.36
CA ILE A 21 -24.92 -3.07 7.23
C ILE A 21 -25.56 -1.71 7.51
N ILE A 22 -26.77 -1.67 8.08
CA ILE A 22 -27.48 -0.42 8.38
C ILE A 22 -26.67 0.46 9.33
N ARG A 23 -26.18 -0.13 10.43
CA ARG A 23 -25.36 0.56 11.43
C ARG A 23 -24.04 1.07 10.84
N LEU A 24 -23.41 0.28 9.97
CA LEU A 24 -22.18 0.69 9.29
C LEU A 24 -22.43 1.87 8.36
N LYS A 25 -23.54 1.88 7.63
CA LYS A 25 -23.93 3.03 6.79
C LYS A 25 -24.22 4.28 7.61
N GLU A 26 -24.87 4.14 8.76
CA GLU A 26 -25.10 5.28 9.68
C GLU A 26 -23.78 5.87 10.15
N LYS A 27 -22.82 5.05 10.56
CA LYS A 27 -21.49 5.51 10.96
C LYS A 27 -20.70 6.16 9.81
N LEU A 28 -20.73 5.58 8.61
CA LEU A 28 -20.09 6.18 7.42
C LEU A 28 -20.71 7.54 7.04
N ALA A 29 -21.94 7.81 7.45
CA ALA A 29 -22.63 9.08 7.25
C ALA A 29 -22.51 10.04 8.45
N SER A 30 -21.75 9.67 9.48
CA SER A 30 -21.49 10.52 10.65
C SER A 30 -20.71 11.78 10.26
N GLU A 31 -20.85 12.85 11.03
CA GLU A 31 -19.95 14.01 10.96
C GLU A 31 -18.69 13.79 11.81
N ASP A 32 -18.69 12.77 12.67
CA ASP A 32 -17.57 12.40 13.50
C ASP A 32 -16.58 11.51 12.72
N ILE A 33 -15.35 12.00 12.57
CA ILE A 33 -14.27 11.32 11.85
C ILE A 33 -13.94 9.99 12.52
N ASP A 34 -13.99 9.90 13.85
CA ASP A 34 -13.67 8.68 14.58
C ASP A 34 -14.72 7.60 14.31
N ASP A 35 -16.00 7.97 14.22
CA ASP A 35 -17.09 7.05 13.86
C ASP A 35 -16.92 6.49 12.44
N ILE A 36 -16.56 7.36 11.49
CA ILE A 36 -16.30 6.97 10.09
C ILE A 36 -15.09 6.04 10.04
N TYR A 37 -13.99 6.41 10.70
CA TYR A 37 -12.77 5.62 10.73
C TYR A 37 -13.03 4.22 11.30
N ASP A 38 -13.69 4.14 12.46
CA ASP A 38 -14.12 2.88 13.07
C ASP A 38 -14.97 2.04 12.12
N ALA A 39 -15.90 2.67 11.40
CA ALA A 39 -16.72 1.96 10.41
C ALA A 39 -15.88 1.40 9.27
N LEU A 40 -14.92 2.15 8.71
CA LEU A 40 -14.02 1.66 7.67
C LEU A 40 -13.19 0.47 8.18
N ILE A 41 -12.70 0.53 9.41
CA ILE A 41 -11.96 -0.57 10.04
C ILE A 41 -12.86 -1.81 10.21
N ASP A 42 -14.10 -1.64 10.68
CA ASP A 42 -15.05 -2.74 10.83
C ASP A 42 -15.45 -3.35 9.48
N ILE A 43 -15.62 -2.51 8.46
CA ILE A 43 -15.88 -2.93 7.07
C ILE A 43 -14.70 -3.75 6.53
N GLY A 44 -13.45 -3.32 6.75
CA GLY A 44 -12.27 -4.07 6.32
C GLY A 44 -12.13 -5.45 6.97
N LYS A 45 -12.69 -5.64 8.17
CA LYS A 45 -12.67 -6.93 8.90
C LYS A 45 -13.79 -7.88 8.46
N THR A 46 -14.69 -7.44 7.60
CA THR A 46 -15.89 -8.17 7.20
C THR A 46 -15.95 -8.32 5.68
N ASP A 47 -16.83 -9.19 5.19
CA ASP A 47 -17.11 -9.35 3.75
C ASP A 47 -18.24 -8.40 3.27
N CYS A 48 -18.28 -7.17 3.79
CA CYS A 48 -19.26 -6.13 3.41
C CYS A 48 -19.02 -5.54 2.00
N TYR A 49 -18.83 -6.37 0.98
CA TYR A 49 -18.55 -5.90 -0.39
C TYR A 49 -19.66 -5.01 -0.97
N GLU A 50 -20.88 -5.09 -0.43
CA GLU A 50 -22.01 -4.21 -0.76
C GLU A 50 -21.75 -2.74 -0.40
N LEU A 51 -20.80 -2.47 0.49
CA LEU A 51 -20.36 -1.12 0.89
C LEU A 51 -19.16 -0.62 0.08
N MET A 52 -18.74 -1.32 -0.97
CA MET A 52 -17.53 -0.96 -1.73
C MET A 52 -17.55 0.45 -2.31
N GLU A 53 -18.68 0.87 -2.87
CA GLU A 53 -18.81 2.23 -3.39
C GLU A 53 -18.87 3.27 -2.28
N ASP A 54 -19.39 2.91 -1.10
CA ASP A 54 -19.36 3.79 0.07
C ASP A 54 -17.92 3.97 0.58
N VAL A 55 -17.11 2.89 0.61
CA VAL A 55 -15.68 2.94 0.95
C VAL A 55 -14.88 3.75 -0.08
N ARG A 56 -15.11 3.54 -1.39
CA ARG A 56 -14.38 4.23 -2.47
C ARG A 56 -14.49 5.75 -2.39
N ARG A 57 -15.62 6.29 -1.92
CA ARG A 57 -15.78 7.74 -1.75
C ARG A 57 -14.73 8.35 -0.83
N PHE A 58 -14.25 7.58 0.14
CA PHE A 58 -13.25 8.07 1.09
C PHE A 58 -11.84 8.18 0.51
N LEU A 59 -11.58 7.65 -0.69
CA LEU A 59 -10.30 7.88 -1.41
C LEU A 59 -10.09 9.35 -1.76
N GLN A 60 -11.16 10.13 -1.87
CA GLN A 60 -11.14 11.56 -2.15
C GLN A 60 -11.52 12.42 -0.92
N HIS A 61 -11.56 11.81 0.27
CA HIS A 61 -11.89 12.55 1.48
C HIS A 61 -10.76 13.53 1.83
N PRO A 62 -11.05 14.75 2.32
CA PRO A 62 -10.01 15.70 2.74
C PRO A 62 -9.22 15.28 3.99
N GLU A 63 -9.58 14.16 4.63
CA GLU A 63 -8.94 13.67 5.85
C GLU A 63 -8.02 12.49 5.49
N PRO A 64 -6.69 12.65 5.62
CA PRO A 64 -5.72 11.61 5.25
C PRO A 64 -5.98 10.26 5.92
N ASP A 65 -6.38 10.24 7.19
CA ASP A 65 -6.62 8.98 7.91
C ASP A 65 -7.80 8.19 7.32
N LEU A 66 -8.82 8.88 6.81
CA LEU A 66 -9.96 8.24 6.13
C LEU A 66 -9.57 7.74 4.74
N GLN A 67 -8.73 8.48 4.01
CA GLN A 67 -8.17 8.01 2.73
C GLN A 67 -7.35 6.73 2.92
N ARG A 68 -6.46 6.71 3.92
CA ARG A 68 -5.63 5.54 4.27
C ARG A 68 -6.49 4.35 4.66
N ALA A 69 -7.49 4.54 5.52
CA ALA A 69 -8.41 3.48 5.91
C ALA A 69 -9.11 2.89 4.68
N ALA A 70 -9.60 3.72 3.75
CA ALA A 70 -10.22 3.26 2.51
C ALA A 70 -9.25 2.47 1.61
N ILE A 71 -8.01 2.96 1.44
CA ILE A 71 -6.96 2.24 0.70
C ILE A 71 -6.72 0.86 1.32
N MET A 72 -6.60 0.78 2.65
CA MET A 72 -6.36 -0.48 3.36
C MET A 72 -7.52 -1.47 3.21
N VAL A 73 -8.76 -0.99 3.29
CA VAL A 73 -9.95 -1.82 3.06
C VAL A 73 -9.94 -2.40 1.65
N LEU A 74 -9.83 -1.56 0.63
CA LEU A 74 -9.93 -1.97 -0.77
C LEU A 74 -8.71 -2.80 -1.22
N GLY A 75 -7.50 -2.37 -0.88
CA GLY A 75 -6.26 -2.98 -1.34
C GLY A 75 -5.79 -4.17 -0.50
N THR A 76 -5.82 -4.04 0.82
CA THR A 76 -5.25 -5.06 1.72
C THR A 76 -6.30 -6.04 2.21
N CYS A 77 -7.42 -5.55 2.73
CA CYS A 77 -8.47 -6.42 3.27
C CYS A 77 -9.20 -7.16 2.16
N TRP A 78 -9.65 -6.46 1.13
CA TRP A 78 -10.47 -7.04 0.08
C TRP A 78 -9.69 -7.45 -1.17
N SER A 79 -8.48 -6.91 -1.37
CA SER A 79 -7.62 -7.20 -2.53
C SER A 79 -8.36 -7.04 -3.86
N ILE A 80 -9.06 -5.91 -4.02
CA ILE A 80 -9.86 -5.61 -5.23
C ILE A 80 -8.96 -5.58 -6.47
N PRO A 81 -9.09 -6.52 -7.43
CA PRO A 81 -8.08 -6.73 -8.48
C PRO A 81 -7.70 -5.51 -9.32
N ASP A 82 -8.67 -4.62 -9.61
CA ASP A 82 -8.47 -3.46 -10.48
C ASP A 82 -8.16 -2.17 -9.72
N PHE A 83 -8.14 -2.22 -8.38
CA PHE A 83 -7.91 -1.04 -7.53
C PHE A 83 -6.50 -0.45 -7.70
N LYS A 84 -5.54 -1.22 -8.23
CA LYS A 84 -4.19 -0.74 -8.54
C LYS A 84 -4.16 0.52 -9.43
N HIS A 85 -5.15 0.71 -10.30
CA HIS A 85 -5.21 1.90 -11.15
C HIS A 85 -5.71 3.15 -10.38
N GLU A 86 -6.59 2.95 -9.42
CA GLU A 86 -7.12 4.00 -8.53
C GLU A 86 -6.05 4.48 -7.53
N LEU A 87 -5.02 3.67 -7.25
CA LEU A 87 -3.90 4.02 -6.38
C LEU A 87 -2.90 5.00 -7.02
N ILE A 88 -2.79 5.04 -8.34
CA ILE A 88 -1.84 5.90 -9.06
C ILE A 88 -1.98 7.38 -8.69
N PRO A 89 -3.18 8.01 -8.79
CA PRO A 89 -3.33 9.41 -8.42
C PRO A 89 -3.04 9.68 -6.93
N LEU A 90 -3.22 8.70 -6.05
CA LEU A 90 -2.97 8.83 -4.60
C LEU A 90 -1.49 8.78 -4.23
N MET A 91 -0.60 8.40 -5.16
CA MET A 91 0.85 8.46 -4.96
C MET A 91 1.46 9.82 -5.34
N ASN A 92 0.68 10.75 -5.88
CA ASN A 92 1.15 12.06 -6.31
C ASN A 92 1.68 12.91 -5.14
N LYS A 93 2.74 13.69 -5.38
CA LYS A 93 3.38 14.58 -4.38
C LYS A 93 2.49 15.68 -3.79
N GLY A 94 1.30 15.91 -4.37
CA GLY A 94 0.33 16.87 -3.83
C GLY A 94 -0.53 16.29 -2.70
N GLU A 95 -0.52 14.98 -2.53
CA GLU A 95 -1.24 14.27 -1.46
C GLU A 95 -0.40 14.22 -0.18
N ASP A 96 -1.05 13.87 0.93
CA ASP A 96 -0.40 13.62 2.20
C ASP A 96 0.61 12.45 2.13
N ASP A 97 1.78 12.58 2.77
CA ASP A 97 2.87 11.61 2.65
C ASP A 97 2.48 10.20 3.15
N ASP A 98 1.65 10.11 4.18
CA ASP A 98 1.17 8.84 4.71
C ASP A 98 0.14 8.20 3.78
N VAL A 99 -0.72 8.99 3.11
CA VAL A 99 -1.63 8.51 2.06
C VAL A 99 -0.82 7.95 0.90
N ARG A 100 0.20 8.69 0.45
CA ARG A 100 1.06 8.31 -0.67
C ARG A 100 1.82 7.02 -0.40
N ALA A 101 2.43 6.90 0.79
CA ALA A 101 3.11 5.69 1.20
C ALA A 101 2.13 4.50 1.31
N THR A 102 0.95 4.70 1.90
CA THR A 102 -0.09 3.66 1.99
C THR A 102 -0.54 3.21 0.59
N ALA A 103 -0.70 4.15 -0.33
CA ALA A 103 -1.04 3.86 -1.72
C ALA A 103 0.08 3.09 -2.43
N LEU A 104 1.33 3.51 -2.27
CA LEU A 104 2.52 2.85 -2.82
C LEU A 104 2.64 1.41 -2.32
N ILE A 105 2.51 1.18 -1.01
CA ILE A 105 2.58 -0.17 -0.40
C ILE A 105 1.51 -1.09 -1.00
N ASN A 106 0.27 -0.62 -1.12
CA ASN A 106 -0.81 -1.40 -1.70
C ASN A 106 -0.58 -1.64 -3.19
N TRP A 107 -0.13 -0.62 -3.93
CA TRP A 107 0.15 -0.70 -5.37
C TRP A 107 1.23 -1.75 -5.65
N VAL A 108 2.37 -1.68 -4.94
CA VAL A 108 3.44 -2.70 -4.96
C VAL A 108 2.89 -4.10 -4.67
N GLY A 109 1.91 -4.22 -3.76
CA GLY A 109 1.25 -5.48 -3.43
C GLY A 109 0.67 -6.21 -4.65
N TYR A 110 0.10 -5.48 -5.62
CA TYR A 110 -0.44 -6.04 -6.86
C TYR A 110 0.62 -6.53 -7.84
N TYR A 111 1.85 -6.04 -7.72
CA TYR A 111 2.97 -6.38 -8.60
C TYR A 111 4.03 -7.23 -7.89
N ALA A 112 3.74 -7.71 -6.68
CA ALA A 112 4.66 -8.56 -5.93
C ALA A 112 5.03 -9.82 -6.73
N GLY A 113 6.32 -10.02 -6.96
CA GLY A 113 6.88 -11.14 -7.72
C GLY A 113 6.60 -11.13 -9.23
N THR A 114 5.96 -10.11 -9.79
CA THR A 114 5.73 -10.05 -11.25
C THR A 114 6.99 -9.70 -12.04
N LYS A 115 7.98 -9.07 -11.37
CA LYS A 115 9.20 -8.56 -12.00
C LYS A 115 8.91 -7.60 -13.16
N ASP A 116 7.80 -6.87 -13.07
CA ASP A 116 7.37 -5.95 -14.11
C ASP A 116 8.41 -4.80 -14.30
N PRO A 117 9.00 -4.68 -15.50
CA PRO A 117 9.96 -3.62 -15.84
C PRO A 117 9.50 -2.20 -15.50
N ALA A 118 8.26 -1.87 -15.86
CA ALA A 118 7.74 -0.51 -15.75
C ALA A 118 7.52 -0.15 -14.27
N VAL A 119 7.13 -1.14 -13.47
CA VAL A 119 6.97 -1.00 -12.03
C VAL A 119 8.33 -0.82 -11.36
N LEU A 120 9.32 -1.65 -11.69
CA LEU A 120 10.68 -1.52 -11.15
C LEU A 120 11.33 -0.19 -11.51
N LEU A 121 11.10 0.31 -12.73
CA LEU A 121 11.57 1.63 -13.15
C LEU A 121 10.90 2.75 -12.33
N THR A 122 9.58 2.70 -12.18
CA THR A 122 8.82 3.68 -11.39
C THR A 122 9.30 3.73 -9.93
N LEU A 123 9.55 2.56 -9.33
CA LEU A 123 10.07 2.48 -7.96
C LEU A 123 11.50 3.00 -7.84
N ASN A 124 12.35 2.73 -8.85
CA ASN A 124 13.70 3.29 -8.89
C ASN A 124 13.68 4.83 -9.03
N ASP A 125 12.79 5.37 -9.85
CA ASP A 125 12.61 6.82 -10.01
C ASP A 125 12.19 7.47 -8.68
N LEU A 126 11.21 6.88 -7.97
CA LEU A 126 10.81 7.32 -6.63
C LEU A 126 11.98 7.25 -5.64
N LEU A 127 12.72 6.14 -5.62
CA LEU A 127 13.87 5.96 -4.73
C LEU A 127 14.98 6.99 -5.00
N ARG A 128 15.18 7.39 -6.26
CA ARG A 128 16.22 8.35 -6.67
C ARG A 128 15.81 9.81 -6.55
N ASP A 129 14.53 10.10 -6.42
CA ASP A 129 14.03 11.46 -6.28
C ASP A 129 14.40 12.04 -4.90
N LYS A 130 15.35 12.99 -4.90
CA LYS A 130 15.85 13.61 -3.67
C LYS A 130 14.89 14.61 -3.03
N THR A 131 13.84 14.99 -3.75
CA THR A 131 12.77 15.85 -3.22
C THR A 131 11.65 15.05 -2.60
N GLU A 132 11.72 13.72 -2.68
CA GLU A 132 10.75 12.80 -2.10
C GLU A 132 10.98 12.61 -0.60
N ASP A 133 9.90 12.31 0.12
CA ASP A 133 9.97 12.01 1.54
C ASP A 133 10.77 10.71 1.79
N LEU A 134 11.53 10.65 2.88
CA LEU A 134 12.39 9.50 3.18
C LEU A 134 11.59 8.21 3.38
N PHE A 135 10.39 8.30 3.95
CA PHE A 135 9.51 7.15 4.13
C PHE A 135 9.02 6.62 2.79
N VAL A 136 8.58 7.49 1.87
CA VAL A 136 8.18 7.09 0.50
C VAL A 136 9.34 6.46 -0.26
N ARG A 137 10.55 7.04 -0.18
CA ARG A 137 11.76 6.47 -0.80
C ARG A 137 12.10 5.10 -0.22
N MET A 138 11.98 4.93 1.10
CA MET A 138 12.21 3.66 1.77
C MET A 138 11.21 2.59 1.33
N GLU A 139 9.93 2.93 1.24
CA GLU A 139 8.90 2.02 0.74
C GLU A 139 9.09 1.69 -0.74
N ALA A 140 9.62 2.61 -1.54
CA ALA A 140 10.03 2.31 -2.91
C ALA A 140 11.14 1.23 -2.95
N LEU A 141 12.15 1.33 -2.08
CA LEU A 141 13.20 0.31 -1.96
C LEU A 141 12.66 -1.06 -1.52
N ARG A 142 11.79 -1.10 -0.49
CA ARG A 142 11.08 -2.32 -0.10
C ARG A 142 10.25 -2.88 -1.27
N GLY A 143 9.62 -1.98 -2.03
CA GLY A 143 8.84 -2.31 -3.22
C GLY A 143 9.66 -2.97 -4.31
N ILE A 144 10.86 -2.48 -4.58
CA ILE A 144 11.78 -3.08 -5.57
C ILE A 144 12.08 -4.53 -5.18
N ALA A 145 12.43 -4.78 -3.92
CA ALA A 145 12.68 -6.13 -3.41
C ALA A 145 11.47 -7.05 -3.64
N ARG A 146 10.27 -6.54 -3.26
CA ARG A 146 9.02 -7.30 -3.34
C ARG A 146 8.58 -7.60 -4.77
N VAL A 147 8.70 -6.65 -5.69
CA VAL A 147 8.38 -6.84 -7.12
C VAL A 147 9.40 -7.75 -7.79
N ALA A 148 10.68 -7.59 -7.47
CA ALA A 148 11.76 -8.43 -7.99
C ALA A 148 11.79 -9.85 -7.40
N GLN A 149 11.02 -10.11 -6.34
CA GLN A 149 11.03 -11.35 -5.56
C GLN A 149 12.42 -11.66 -5.00
N THR A 150 13.06 -10.63 -4.44
CA THR A 150 14.36 -10.70 -3.80
C THR A 150 14.26 -10.28 -2.34
N ASP A 151 15.17 -10.76 -1.52
CA ASP A 151 15.25 -10.36 -0.13
C ASP A 151 16.05 -9.08 0.02
N ILE A 152 15.60 -8.21 0.91
CA ILE A 152 16.35 -7.06 1.40
C ILE A 152 16.70 -7.30 2.87
N ASP A 153 17.89 -6.90 3.29
CA ASP A 153 18.33 -7.09 4.68
C ASP A 153 17.48 -6.24 5.63
N GLU A 154 16.75 -6.89 6.54
CA GLU A 154 15.95 -6.21 7.56
C GLU A 154 16.78 -5.32 8.49
N LYS A 155 18.07 -5.61 8.66
CA LYS A 155 18.98 -4.72 9.38
C LYS A 155 19.21 -3.43 8.61
N LEU A 156 19.45 -3.51 7.30
CA LEU A 156 19.56 -2.35 6.42
C LEU A 156 18.28 -1.51 6.49
N MET A 157 17.10 -2.14 6.43
CA MET A 157 15.84 -1.40 6.53
C MET A 157 15.72 -0.62 7.85
N ARG A 158 16.06 -1.24 8.99
CA ARG A 158 16.09 -0.55 10.29
C ARG A 158 17.13 0.58 10.36
N GLU A 159 18.23 0.49 9.62
CA GLU A 159 19.23 1.55 9.54
C GLU A 159 18.72 2.72 8.69
N LEU A 160 18.04 2.44 7.57
CA LEU A 160 17.38 3.43 6.72
C LEU A 160 16.28 4.19 7.49
N GLU A 161 15.43 3.50 8.25
CA GLU A 161 14.41 4.09 9.13
C GLU A 161 14.99 5.06 10.17
N ARG A 162 16.25 4.86 10.56
CA ARG A 162 16.95 5.65 11.57
C ARG A 162 17.90 6.69 10.97
N ALA A 163 17.93 6.83 9.65
CA ALA A 163 18.80 7.78 8.98
C ALA A 163 18.44 9.21 9.42
N SER A 164 19.39 9.90 10.05
CA SER A 164 19.17 11.26 10.57
C SER A 164 19.27 12.35 9.50
N SER A 165 19.49 11.99 8.24
CA SER A 165 19.62 12.92 7.12
C SER A 165 19.46 12.21 5.77
N TYR A 166 19.11 12.98 4.74
CA TYR A 166 19.08 12.51 3.35
C TYR A 166 20.42 11.92 2.89
N ALA A 167 21.55 12.53 3.26
CA ALA A 167 22.86 12.02 2.89
C ALA A 167 23.17 10.67 3.58
N GLY A 168 22.78 10.52 4.85
CA GLY A 168 22.90 9.27 5.58
C GLY A 168 22.05 8.17 4.95
N PHE A 169 20.78 8.48 4.64
CA PHE A 169 19.88 7.58 3.94
C PHE A 169 20.47 7.13 2.59
N GLU A 170 20.91 8.09 1.77
CA GLU A 170 21.50 7.84 0.45
C GLU A 170 22.70 6.90 0.51
N SER A 171 23.54 7.04 1.53
CA SER A 171 24.76 6.25 1.70
C SER A 171 24.50 4.78 2.08
N LEU A 172 23.32 4.49 2.61
CA LEU A 172 22.90 3.14 3.01
C LEU A 172 22.27 2.37 1.85
N ILE A 173 21.75 3.04 0.82
CA ILE A 173 21.07 2.39 -0.29
C ILE A 173 22.06 1.51 -1.07
N PRO A 174 21.76 0.22 -1.29
CA PRO A 174 22.62 -0.67 -2.06
C PRO A 174 22.42 -0.44 -3.57
N TRP A 175 22.92 0.68 -4.10
CA TRP A 175 22.69 1.11 -5.48
C TRP A 175 23.07 0.06 -6.53
N ASP A 176 24.21 -0.62 -6.37
CA ASP A 176 24.62 -1.70 -7.28
C ASP A 176 23.60 -2.84 -7.37
N TRP A 177 22.86 -3.11 -6.29
CA TRP A 177 21.80 -4.11 -6.28
C TRP A 177 20.53 -3.57 -6.91
N VAL A 178 20.16 -2.32 -6.60
CA VAL A 178 19.01 -1.62 -7.20
C VAL A 178 19.15 -1.57 -8.73
N ASP A 179 20.30 -1.10 -9.21
CA ASP A 179 20.54 -0.91 -10.65
C ASP A 179 20.49 -2.24 -11.42
N LYS A 180 21.05 -3.32 -10.86
CA LYS A 180 20.94 -4.65 -11.46
C LYS A 180 19.50 -5.15 -11.60
N LEU A 181 18.60 -4.73 -10.71
CA LEU A 181 17.19 -5.11 -10.79
C LEU A 181 16.43 -4.27 -11.83
N SER A 182 16.81 -3.01 -12.00
CA SER A 182 16.22 -2.10 -12.99
C SER A 182 16.77 -2.28 -14.42
N GLU A 183 17.98 -2.83 -14.58
CA GLU A 183 18.61 -3.07 -15.89
C GLU A 183 18.22 -4.41 -16.54
N ARG A 184 17.81 -5.42 -15.76
CA ARG A 184 17.46 -6.77 -16.25
C ARG A 184 16.20 -6.84 -17.12
N THR A 185 15.66 -5.69 -17.49
CA THR A 185 14.34 -5.50 -18.07
C THR A 185 14.35 -4.65 -19.34
N SER A 186 15.54 -4.39 -19.90
CA SER A 186 15.75 -3.80 -21.24
C SER A 186 16.10 -4.84 -22.29
#